data_AF-A0A3B9BY28-F1
#
_entry.id   AF-A0A3B9BY28-F1
#
_cell.length_a   1.000
_cell.length_b   1.000
_cell.length_c   1.000
_cell.angle_alpha   90.00
_cell.angle_beta   90.00
_cell.angle_gamma   90.00
#
_symmetry.space_group_name_H-M   'P 1'
#
loop_
_entity.id
_entity.type
_entity.pdbx_description
1 polymer ?
#
loop_
_entity_poly.entity_id
_entity_poly.type
_entity_poly.pdbx_seq_one_letter_code
_entity_poly.pdbx_strand_id
1 'polypeptide(L)'
;MKIMTLLLLSSNLFFSSCDETLKTNKEIQSTTEDSITIGDTVSQLSNNIMVIYQDKKNIYWFGSWQDGLFKYDGKSIVRFTAKHGLPSNRVEEIKEDELGNVYINTSKGVIKYYKNQFSTLTETNEDIDQWDLTPNDLWFKNFTNGQYIYRYDGTVLHKLKMPKNTIGEEWIKNNPSSPLSPYSIYCTYKDSNGNIWFGTSLAGVFRYNGKSFDWIAESDVNEMHNGPANGVRAIIEDKDGYFWFNTEYKYNIYNKSSSTKSDKDSTTFYDRIKSIGCLDGKKDGDLNEYQSIIEDDKDNLWLAIYLSGVWKVEGEKIKHYPIQVDGKNVPVFYLYKDNKGEIWLGTEENGAFKFNGQVFEKFLL
;
A
#
# COMPACT_ATOMS: atom_id res chain seq x y z
N MET A 1 55.23 47.90 -47.28
CA MET A 1 56.47 48.47 -46.71
C MET A 1 56.82 47.67 -45.47
N LYS A 2 57.91 46.87 -45.53
CA LYS A 2 58.67 46.16 -44.47
C LYS A 2 57.89 45.12 -43.61
N ILE A 3 58.11 43.80 -43.71
CA ILE A 3 59.31 42.99 -43.36
C ILE A 3 59.64 43.15 -41.84
N MET A 4 59.69 42.14 -40.97
CA MET A 4 60.78 41.17 -40.73
C MET A 4 60.41 40.31 -39.49
N THR A 5 60.44 38.95 -39.52
CA THR A 5 61.48 38.05 -38.93
C THR A 5 61.36 37.85 -37.40
N LEU A 6 60.96 36.70 -36.83
CA LEU A 6 61.53 35.32 -36.78
C LEU A 6 62.79 35.16 -35.88
N LEU A 7 62.80 34.09 -35.07
CA LEU A 7 63.92 33.38 -34.39
C LEU A 7 64.45 34.00 -33.07
N LEU A 8 65.00 33.29 -32.06
CA LEU A 8 65.62 31.96 -31.93
C LEU A 8 65.76 31.58 -30.41
N LEU A 9 65.63 30.27 -30.11
CA LEU A 9 66.36 29.41 -29.14
C LEU A 9 66.80 29.91 -27.74
N SER A 10 66.62 29.07 -26.71
CA SER A 10 67.64 28.09 -26.29
C SER A 10 67.27 27.30 -25.01
N SER A 11 67.83 26.10 -24.96
CA SER A 11 67.65 24.97 -24.04
C SER A 11 68.53 25.01 -22.79
N ASN A 12 68.11 24.26 -21.75
CA ASN A 12 68.88 23.35 -20.86
C ASN A 12 68.35 23.46 -19.41
N LEU A 13 67.55 22.50 -18.93
CA LEU A 13 67.95 21.23 -18.31
C LEU A 13 68.90 21.40 -17.11
N PHE A 14 68.32 21.28 -15.91
CA PHE A 14 69.01 20.67 -14.77
C PHE A 14 68.17 19.49 -14.29
N PHE A 15 68.77 18.31 -14.39
CA PHE A 15 68.32 17.08 -13.75
C PHE A 15 68.71 17.10 -12.26
N SER A 16 67.82 16.61 -11.41
CA SER A 16 68.22 15.87 -10.20
C SER A 16 67.40 14.58 -10.13
N SER A 17 68.08 13.45 -10.36
CA SER A 17 67.68 12.08 -9.95
C SER A 17 67.73 11.98 -8.42
N CYS A 18 67.27 10.98 -7.68
CA CYS A 18 66.93 9.54 -7.73
C CYS A 18 65.96 9.33 -6.54
N ASP A 19 65.17 8.28 -6.30
CA ASP A 19 64.82 7.04 -6.98
C ASP A 19 63.53 6.52 -6.31
N GLU A 20 62.79 5.76 -7.11
CA GLU A 20 61.82 4.70 -6.81
C GLU A 20 61.26 4.51 -5.38
N THR A 21 59.93 4.46 -5.30
CA THR A 21 59.24 3.17 -5.02
C THR A 21 57.86 3.15 -5.66
N LEU A 22 57.70 2.24 -6.62
CA LEU A 22 56.42 1.78 -7.14
C LEU A 22 55.61 1.11 -6.01
N LYS A 23 54.41 1.63 -5.74
CA LYS A 23 53.29 0.80 -5.27
C LYS A 23 52.12 1.01 -6.23
N THR A 24 51.93 0.00 -7.06
CA THR A 24 50.70 -0.28 -7.81
C THR A 24 49.48 -0.16 -6.91
N ASN A 25 48.67 0.88 -7.10
CA ASN A 25 47.26 0.82 -6.74
C ASN A 25 46.58 -0.09 -7.76
N LYS A 26 46.46 -1.37 -7.41
CA LYS A 26 45.38 -2.20 -7.97
C LYS A 26 44.09 -1.50 -7.60
N GLU A 27 43.42 -0.92 -8.59
CA GLU A 27 42.00 -0.68 -8.51
C GLU A 27 41.35 -2.00 -8.10
N ILE A 28 40.86 -2.06 -6.86
CA ILE A 28 39.87 -3.05 -6.48
C ILE A 28 38.60 -2.56 -7.16
N GLN A 29 38.40 -2.97 -8.41
CA GLN A 29 37.06 -3.13 -8.93
C GLN A 29 36.40 -4.18 -8.05
N SER A 30 35.61 -3.72 -7.07
CA SER A 30 34.61 -4.56 -6.45
C SER A 30 33.54 -4.80 -7.52
N THR A 31 33.76 -5.78 -8.37
CA THR A 31 32.66 -6.46 -9.04
C THR A 31 31.85 -7.12 -7.93
N THR A 32 30.83 -6.41 -7.43
CA THR A 32 29.73 -7.08 -6.75
C THR A 32 29.18 -8.08 -7.75
N GLU A 33 29.49 -9.37 -7.57
CA GLU A 33 28.75 -10.41 -8.25
C GLU A 33 27.29 -10.16 -7.93
N ASP A 34 26.53 -9.81 -8.97
CA ASP A 34 25.09 -9.59 -8.93
C ASP A 34 24.43 -10.88 -8.42
N SER A 35 24.24 -10.99 -7.10
CA SER A 35 23.66 -12.18 -6.49
C SER A 35 22.20 -12.29 -6.92
N ILE A 36 21.91 -13.25 -7.80
CA ILE A 36 20.54 -13.52 -8.26
C ILE A 36 19.76 -14.12 -7.09
N THR A 37 18.61 -13.54 -6.77
CA THR A 37 17.66 -14.15 -5.83
C THR A 37 16.97 -15.32 -6.50
N ILE A 38 17.33 -16.53 -6.07
CA ILE A 38 16.70 -17.77 -6.51
C ILE A 38 15.70 -18.18 -5.43
N GLY A 39 14.41 -18.17 -5.78
CA GLY A 39 13.33 -18.70 -4.92
C GLY A 39 13.09 -20.19 -5.16
N ASP A 40 12.17 -20.78 -4.40
CA ASP A 40 11.77 -22.18 -4.61
C ASP A 40 10.63 -22.24 -5.62
N THR A 41 10.76 -23.05 -6.68
CA THR A 41 9.62 -23.37 -7.53
C THR A 41 8.66 -24.28 -6.77
N VAL A 42 7.38 -23.89 -6.68
CA VAL A 42 6.33 -24.62 -5.96
C VAL A 42 5.14 -24.89 -6.88
N SER A 43 4.35 -25.91 -6.55
CA SER A 43 3.19 -26.32 -7.35
C SER A 43 1.88 -25.64 -6.97
N GLN A 44 1.87 -24.82 -5.91
CA GLN A 44 0.67 -24.12 -5.43
C GLN A 44 1.04 -22.91 -4.55
N LEU A 45 0.09 -21.99 -4.41
CA LEU A 45 0.16 -20.89 -3.43
C LEU A 45 -0.03 -21.41 -1.99
N SER A 46 0.29 -20.57 -1.01
CA SER A 46 -0.13 -20.83 0.36
C SER A 46 -1.64 -20.66 0.54
N ASN A 47 -2.17 -21.17 1.64
CA ASN A 47 -3.55 -20.98 2.06
C ASN A 47 -3.81 -19.61 2.71
N ASN A 48 -2.79 -18.82 3.03
CA ASN A 48 -2.92 -17.54 3.73
C ASN A 48 -2.53 -16.32 2.87
N ILE A 49 -3.22 -16.15 1.74
CA ILE A 49 -2.95 -15.07 0.80
C ILE A 49 -3.72 -13.81 1.22
N MET A 50 -2.99 -12.76 1.58
CA MET A 50 -3.55 -11.51 2.11
C MET A 50 -3.37 -10.32 1.18
N VAL A 51 -2.49 -10.44 0.18
CA VAL A 51 -2.23 -9.40 -0.81
C VAL A 51 -2.13 -10.06 -2.17
N ILE A 52 -2.78 -9.47 -3.17
CA ILE A 52 -2.71 -9.89 -4.56
C ILE A 52 -2.38 -8.65 -5.38
N TYR A 53 -1.42 -8.76 -6.28
CA TYR A 53 -1.02 -7.67 -7.14
C TYR A 53 -0.55 -8.20 -8.50
N GLN A 54 -0.97 -7.60 -9.60
CA GLN A 54 -0.45 -7.86 -10.93
C GLN A 54 0.37 -6.66 -11.38
N ASP A 55 1.65 -6.89 -11.72
CA ASP A 55 2.50 -5.83 -12.23
C ASP A 55 2.20 -5.50 -13.71
N LYS A 56 2.74 -4.38 -14.21
CA LYS A 56 2.59 -3.95 -15.62
C LYS A 56 3.09 -4.97 -16.65
N LYS A 57 3.87 -5.97 -16.23
CA LYS A 57 4.36 -7.06 -17.08
C LYS A 57 3.47 -8.30 -17.02
N ASN A 58 2.29 -8.18 -16.39
CA ASN A 58 1.31 -9.23 -16.17
C ASN A 58 1.80 -10.39 -15.30
N ILE A 59 2.83 -10.16 -14.47
CA ILE A 59 3.26 -11.11 -13.45
C ILE A 59 2.40 -10.89 -12.21
N TYR A 60 1.84 -11.97 -11.68
CA TYR A 60 1.10 -11.93 -10.43
C TYR A 60 2.05 -12.12 -9.25
N TRP A 61 1.76 -11.36 -8.20
CA TRP A 61 2.45 -11.35 -6.94
C TRP A 61 1.42 -11.62 -5.84
N PHE A 62 1.64 -12.67 -5.06
CA PHE A 62 0.78 -13.02 -3.94
C PHE A 62 1.58 -12.90 -2.65
N GLY A 63 1.19 -11.95 -1.82
CA GLY A 63 1.72 -11.75 -0.47
C GLY A 63 0.94 -12.60 0.52
N SER A 64 1.66 -13.35 1.35
CA SER A 64 1.04 -14.17 2.39
C SER A 64 1.27 -13.61 3.79
N TRP A 65 0.43 -14.06 4.74
CA TRP A 65 0.55 -13.67 6.14
C TRP A 65 1.82 -14.19 6.82
N GLN A 66 2.29 -15.39 6.45
CA GLN A 66 3.47 -16.00 7.09
C GLN A 66 4.36 -16.83 6.18
N ASP A 67 3.98 -17.03 4.92
CA ASP A 67 4.63 -17.95 4.00
C ASP A 67 5.53 -17.27 2.97
N GLY A 68 5.66 -15.95 3.03
CA GLY A 68 6.46 -15.14 2.13
C GLY A 68 5.69 -14.64 0.91
N LEU A 69 6.42 -14.42 -0.16
CA LEU A 69 5.96 -13.83 -1.41
C LEU A 69 5.98 -14.87 -2.51
N PHE A 70 4.91 -14.96 -3.29
CA PHE A 70 4.82 -15.83 -4.45
C PHE A 70 4.77 -14.99 -5.72
N LYS A 71 5.60 -15.34 -6.70
CA LYS A 71 5.61 -14.75 -8.04
C LYS A 71 5.09 -15.79 -9.03
N TYR A 72 4.12 -15.41 -9.86
CA TYR A 72 3.49 -16.27 -10.85
C TYR A 72 3.49 -15.61 -12.23
N ASP A 73 4.13 -16.25 -13.19
CA ASP A 73 4.30 -15.74 -14.56
C ASP A 73 3.26 -16.27 -15.56
N GLY A 74 2.21 -16.95 -15.07
CA GLY A 74 1.24 -17.65 -15.91
C GLY A 74 1.62 -19.11 -16.23
N LYS A 75 2.80 -19.57 -15.80
CA LYS A 75 3.29 -20.94 -16.02
C LYS A 75 3.83 -21.60 -14.76
N SER A 76 4.55 -20.85 -13.93
CA SER A 76 5.26 -21.36 -12.77
C SER A 76 5.13 -20.42 -11.59
N ILE A 77 5.03 -21.00 -10.38
CA ILE A 77 5.04 -20.24 -9.13
C ILE A 77 6.41 -20.39 -8.48
N VAL A 78 7.01 -19.25 -8.17
CA VAL A 78 8.26 -19.15 -7.40
C VAL A 78 7.98 -18.50 -6.05
N ARG A 79 8.38 -19.16 -4.97
CA ARG A 79 8.22 -18.71 -3.59
C ARG A 79 9.52 -18.10 -3.06
N PHE A 80 9.39 -16.89 -2.52
CA PHE A 80 10.44 -16.16 -1.80
C PHE A 80 10.11 -16.10 -0.31
N THR A 81 11.09 -16.41 0.53
CA THR A 81 10.97 -16.31 2.00
C THR A 81 12.19 -15.60 2.55
N ALA A 82 12.30 -15.48 3.87
CA ALA A 82 13.46 -14.90 4.53
C ALA A 82 14.78 -15.58 4.14
N LYS A 83 14.76 -16.88 3.80
CA LYS A 83 15.95 -17.59 3.30
C LYS A 83 16.44 -17.10 1.93
N HIS A 84 15.58 -16.39 1.19
CA HIS A 84 15.86 -15.82 -0.13
C HIS A 84 16.06 -14.30 -0.07
N GLY A 85 16.17 -13.70 1.11
CA GLY A 85 16.43 -12.25 1.27
C GLY A 85 15.20 -11.37 1.48
N LEU A 86 14.01 -11.94 1.68
CA LEU A 86 12.83 -11.20 2.12
C LEU A 86 12.98 -10.80 3.61
N PRO A 87 12.81 -9.54 4.05
CA PRO A 87 13.04 -9.17 5.46
C PRO A 87 12.12 -9.89 6.45
N SER A 88 10.91 -10.24 6.03
CA SER A 88 9.94 -11.02 6.78
C SER A 88 9.03 -11.80 5.86
N ASN A 89 8.61 -13.00 6.27
CA ASN A 89 7.65 -13.81 5.49
C ASN A 89 6.22 -13.25 5.52
N ARG A 90 5.95 -12.25 6.36
CA ARG A 90 4.67 -11.55 6.40
C ARG A 90 4.70 -10.37 5.44
N VAL A 91 4.00 -10.50 4.32
CA VAL A 91 3.87 -9.47 3.29
C VAL A 91 2.63 -8.63 3.58
N GLU A 92 2.80 -7.32 3.68
CA GLU A 92 1.75 -6.37 4.08
C GLU A 92 1.14 -5.62 2.90
N GLU A 93 1.98 -5.22 1.93
CA GLU A 93 1.56 -4.50 0.72
C GLU A 93 2.54 -4.79 -0.43
N ILE A 94 2.04 -4.74 -1.65
CA ILE A 94 2.84 -4.80 -2.88
C ILE A 94 2.43 -3.60 -3.73
N LYS A 95 3.40 -2.81 -4.20
CA LYS A 95 3.18 -1.63 -5.03
C LYS A 95 4.17 -1.61 -6.19
N GLU A 96 3.83 -0.95 -7.28
CA GLU A 96 4.72 -0.76 -8.43
C GLU A 96 4.88 0.74 -8.70
N ASP A 97 6.10 1.17 -9.02
CA ASP A 97 6.34 2.55 -9.46
C ASP A 97 6.04 2.74 -10.97
N GLU A 98 6.18 3.98 -11.44
CA GLU A 98 5.96 4.32 -12.85
C GLU A 98 6.92 3.58 -13.79
N LEU A 99 8.14 3.29 -13.33
CA LEU A 99 9.20 2.60 -14.08
C LEU A 99 9.03 1.07 -14.13
N GLY A 100 8.04 0.53 -13.43
CA GLY A 100 7.75 -0.90 -13.37
C GLY A 100 8.65 -1.67 -12.40
N ASN A 101 9.17 -1.00 -11.36
CA ASN A 101 9.81 -1.65 -10.23
C ASN A 101 8.76 -2.04 -9.20
N VAL A 102 8.85 -3.27 -8.70
CA VAL A 102 7.92 -3.79 -7.69
C VAL A 102 8.54 -3.62 -6.30
N TYR A 103 7.77 -3.06 -5.39
CA TYR A 103 8.13 -2.84 -3.99
C TYR A 103 7.25 -3.69 -3.10
N ILE A 104 7.87 -4.38 -2.15
CA ILE A 104 7.21 -5.29 -1.24
C ILE A 104 7.42 -4.75 0.17
N ASN A 105 6.34 -4.31 0.79
CA ASN A 105 6.31 -3.95 2.20
C ASN A 105 6.09 -5.22 3.02
N THR A 106 7.02 -5.53 3.91
CA THR A 106 6.93 -6.65 4.84
C THR A 106 6.85 -6.13 6.27
N SER A 107 6.47 -6.98 7.23
CA SER A 107 6.44 -6.58 8.64
C SER A 107 7.79 -6.17 9.24
N LYS A 108 8.90 -6.33 8.51
CA LYS A 108 10.26 -5.94 8.94
C LYS A 108 11.00 -5.06 7.93
N GLY A 109 10.29 -4.42 7.01
CA GLY A 109 10.88 -3.44 6.08
C GLY A 109 10.38 -3.56 4.65
N VAL A 110 10.70 -2.53 3.87
CA VAL A 110 10.34 -2.41 2.46
C VAL A 110 11.53 -2.82 1.60
N ILE A 111 11.28 -3.65 0.59
CA ILE A 111 12.28 -4.04 -0.40
C ILE A 111 11.83 -3.70 -1.81
N LYS A 112 12.78 -3.44 -2.68
CA LYS A 112 12.60 -3.36 -4.13
C LYS A 112 13.01 -4.68 -4.77
N TYR A 113 12.16 -5.22 -5.63
CA TYR A 113 12.47 -6.32 -6.53
C TYR A 113 12.73 -5.81 -7.94
N TYR A 114 13.94 -6.07 -8.45
CA TYR A 114 14.32 -5.71 -9.81
C TYR A 114 15.30 -6.74 -10.37
N LYS A 115 15.10 -7.17 -11.63
CA LYS A 115 15.96 -8.14 -12.33
C LYS A 115 16.30 -9.39 -11.49
N ASN A 116 15.29 -9.96 -10.81
CA ASN A 116 15.46 -11.12 -9.93
C ASN A 116 16.39 -10.87 -8.72
N GLN A 117 16.45 -9.64 -8.21
CA GLN A 117 17.20 -9.31 -7.01
C GLN A 117 16.30 -8.54 -6.04
N PHE A 118 16.50 -8.79 -4.74
CA PHE A 118 15.96 -7.95 -3.68
C PHE A 118 16.99 -6.94 -3.20
N SER A 119 16.56 -5.69 -3.05
CA SER A 119 17.32 -4.62 -2.41
C SER A 119 16.48 -4.00 -1.30
N THR A 120 16.98 -4.03 -0.07
CA THR A 120 16.30 -3.41 1.07
C THR A 120 16.40 -1.90 0.96
N LEU A 121 15.26 -1.21 1.10
CA LEU A 121 15.25 0.23 1.22
C LEU A 121 15.58 0.61 2.65
N THR A 122 16.63 1.40 2.84
CA THR A 122 17.00 1.93 4.15
C THR A 122 16.10 3.11 4.48
N GLU A 123 15.41 3.03 5.63
CA GLU A 123 14.62 4.14 6.16
C GLU A 123 15.53 5.25 6.70
N THR A 124 15.04 6.49 6.70
CA THR A 124 15.74 7.62 7.33
C THR A 124 15.91 7.39 8.84
N ASN A 125 17.07 7.75 9.39
CA ASN A 125 17.40 7.54 10.80
C ASN A 125 16.66 8.48 11.77
N GLU A 126 16.11 9.59 11.28
CA GLU A 126 15.44 10.60 12.10
C GLU A 126 13.93 10.56 11.88
N ASP A 127 13.18 10.96 12.91
CA ASP A 127 11.77 11.30 12.82
C ASP A 127 11.65 12.61 12.03
N ILE A 128 11.75 12.51 10.71
CA ILE A 128 11.74 13.69 9.86
C ILE A 128 10.28 14.11 9.66
N ASP A 129 9.91 15.29 10.16
CA ASP A 129 8.61 15.95 9.91
C ASP A 129 8.49 16.50 8.45
N GLN A 130 9.23 15.94 7.49
CA GLN A 130 9.23 16.34 6.08
C GLN A 130 8.13 15.59 5.32
N TRP A 131 6.91 15.81 5.76
CA TRP A 131 5.75 15.47 4.95
C TRP A 131 5.80 16.29 3.66
N ASP A 132 5.73 15.58 2.55
CA ASP A 132 5.70 16.13 1.22
C ASP A 132 4.91 15.17 0.33
N LEU A 133 4.41 15.67 -0.80
CA LEU A 133 3.50 14.95 -1.67
C LEU A 133 3.85 15.24 -3.12
N THR A 134 4.46 14.27 -3.77
CA THR A 134 4.66 14.25 -5.21
C THR A 134 3.81 13.16 -5.87
N PRO A 135 3.45 13.31 -7.15
CA PRO A 135 2.60 12.33 -7.83
C PRO A 135 3.14 10.90 -7.82
N ASN A 136 4.47 10.74 -7.75
CA ASN A 136 5.17 9.47 -7.93
C ASN A 136 5.57 8.80 -6.61
N ASP A 137 5.23 9.42 -5.49
CA ASP A 137 5.52 8.85 -4.17
C ASP A 137 4.76 7.54 -3.95
N LEU A 138 5.46 6.56 -3.39
CA LEU A 138 4.83 5.35 -2.86
C LEU A 138 4.68 5.47 -1.36
N TRP A 139 3.46 5.24 -0.87
CA TRP A 139 3.13 5.29 0.55
C TRP A 139 2.90 3.88 1.08
N PHE A 140 3.55 3.52 2.19
CA PHE A 140 3.44 2.21 2.81
C PHE A 140 3.04 2.34 4.28
N LYS A 141 2.20 1.42 4.73
CA LYS A 141 1.72 1.35 6.12
C LYS A 141 2.75 0.70 7.03
N ASN A 142 2.84 1.16 8.27
CA ASN A 142 3.49 0.42 9.36
C ASN A 142 2.41 -0.19 10.27
N PHE A 143 2.13 -1.48 10.07
CA PHE A 143 1.08 -2.17 10.82
C PHE A 143 1.41 -2.31 12.32
N THR A 144 2.69 -2.42 12.69
CA THR A 144 3.11 -2.95 13.99
C THR A 144 3.13 -1.97 15.15
N ASN A 145 3.27 -0.65 14.92
CA ASN A 145 3.38 0.31 16.02
C ASN A 145 2.45 1.52 15.91
N GLY A 146 1.86 1.81 14.74
CA GLY A 146 1.03 3.00 14.52
C GLY A 146 1.74 4.33 14.82
N GLN A 147 3.08 4.32 14.84
CA GLN A 147 3.88 5.51 15.12
C GLN A 147 4.37 6.19 13.84
N TYR A 148 4.52 5.43 12.76
CA TYR A 148 5.14 5.91 11.53
C TYR A 148 4.37 5.51 10.27
N ILE A 149 4.60 6.30 9.23
CA ILE A 149 4.22 6.04 7.84
C ILE A 149 5.48 6.07 7.01
N TYR A 150 5.55 5.23 5.99
CA TYR A 150 6.67 5.23 5.07
C TYR A 150 6.27 5.89 3.76
N ARG A 151 7.10 6.83 3.29
CA ARG A 151 6.97 7.47 1.98
C ARG A 151 8.26 7.25 1.21
N TYR A 152 8.17 6.64 0.05
CA TYR A 152 9.29 6.50 -0.87
C TYR A 152 9.14 7.51 -2.01
N ASP A 153 10.11 8.42 -2.13
CA ASP A 153 10.10 9.50 -3.14
C ASP A 153 10.76 9.10 -4.48
N GLY A 154 11.12 7.83 -4.63
CA GLY A 154 11.91 7.33 -5.76
C GLY A 154 13.39 7.17 -5.46
N THR A 155 13.89 7.76 -4.37
CA THR A 155 15.29 7.73 -3.95
C THR A 155 15.48 7.32 -2.49
N VAL A 156 14.67 7.85 -1.58
CA VAL A 156 14.77 7.67 -0.13
C VAL A 156 13.45 7.17 0.43
N LEU A 157 13.53 6.21 1.36
CA LEU A 157 12.38 5.78 2.16
C LEU A 157 12.29 6.63 3.42
N HIS A 158 11.45 7.65 3.39
CA HIS A 158 11.21 8.55 4.52
C HIS A 158 10.35 7.86 5.56
N LYS A 159 10.82 7.90 6.81
CA LYS A 159 10.06 7.48 7.99
C LYS A 159 9.38 8.70 8.60
N LEU A 160 8.09 8.83 8.32
CA LEU A 160 7.30 9.99 8.69
C LEU A 160 6.55 9.74 9.99
N LYS A 161 6.59 10.71 10.90
CA LYS A 161 5.86 10.63 12.17
C LYS A 161 4.35 10.71 11.92
N MET A 162 3.62 9.81 12.56
CA MET A 162 2.16 9.75 12.48
C MET A 162 1.53 11.04 13.07
N PRO A 163 0.71 11.78 12.30
CA PRO A 163 -0.08 12.88 12.86
C PRO A 163 -1.02 12.38 13.95
N LYS A 164 -1.16 13.16 15.02
CA LYS A 164 -2.01 12.83 16.17
C LYS A 164 -3.25 13.70 16.19
N ASN A 165 -4.33 13.17 16.76
CA ASN A 165 -5.60 13.85 16.95
C ASN A 165 -6.10 13.65 18.38
N THR A 166 -7.04 14.48 18.83
CA THR A 166 -7.54 14.43 20.21
C THR A 166 -8.10 13.05 20.58
N ILE A 167 -8.85 12.42 19.66
CA ILE A 167 -9.50 11.12 19.89
C ILE A 167 -8.49 10.02 20.21
N GLY A 168 -7.45 9.86 19.38
CA GLY A 168 -6.45 8.82 19.61
C GLY A 168 -5.61 9.09 20.86
N GLU A 169 -5.29 10.35 21.16
CA GLU A 169 -4.54 10.71 22.37
C GLU A 169 -5.37 10.47 23.66
N GLU A 170 -6.67 10.79 23.64
CA GLU A 170 -7.59 10.47 24.73
C GLU A 170 -7.73 8.96 24.92
N TRP A 171 -7.83 8.19 23.83
CA TRP A 171 -7.89 6.74 23.91
C TRP A 171 -6.61 6.17 24.54
N ILE A 172 -5.42 6.63 24.13
CA ILE A 172 -4.13 6.19 24.71
C ILE A 172 -4.08 6.50 26.20
N LYS A 173 -4.49 7.72 26.60
CA LYS A 173 -4.55 8.14 28.00
C LYS A 173 -5.47 7.25 28.83
N ASN A 174 -6.60 6.84 28.27
CA ASN A 174 -7.58 5.98 28.95
C ASN A 174 -7.18 4.49 28.91
N ASN A 175 -6.26 4.09 28.03
CA ASN A 175 -5.84 2.71 27.83
C ASN A 175 -4.30 2.55 27.84
N PRO A 176 -3.59 3.02 28.90
CA PRO A 176 -2.13 3.14 28.88
C PRO A 176 -1.38 1.80 28.80
N SER A 177 -2.03 0.69 29.15
CA SER A 177 -1.46 -0.66 29.09
C SER A 177 -1.89 -1.45 27.86
N SER A 178 -2.66 -0.85 26.95
CA SER A 178 -3.15 -1.56 25.78
C SER A 178 -2.01 -1.80 24.79
N PRO A 179 -1.88 -3.02 24.22
CA PRO A 179 -0.92 -3.28 23.15
C PRO A 179 -1.37 -2.70 21.81
N LEU A 180 -2.62 -2.22 21.70
CA LEU A 180 -3.17 -1.64 20.48
C LEU A 180 -2.82 -0.15 20.40
N SER A 181 -2.50 0.31 19.19
CA SER A 181 -2.38 1.72 18.89
C SER A 181 -3.61 2.18 18.12
N PRO A 182 -4.28 3.27 18.52
CA PRO A 182 -5.43 3.80 17.77
C PRO A 182 -5.02 4.26 16.36
N TYR A 183 -3.71 4.50 16.18
CA TYR A 183 -3.10 4.96 14.95
C TYR A 183 -2.52 3.85 14.07
N SER A 184 -2.68 2.57 14.43
CA SER A 184 -2.30 1.48 13.52
C SER A 184 -3.02 1.63 12.18
N ILE A 185 -2.26 1.63 11.08
CA ILE A 185 -2.79 1.88 9.74
C ILE A 185 -3.21 0.57 9.11
N TYR A 186 -4.45 0.51 8.66
CA TYR A 186 -5.01 -0.67 8.01
C TYR A 186 -4.99 -0.55 6.49
N CYS A 187 -5.26 0.63 5.96
CA CYS A 187 -5.25 0.89 4.53
C CYS A 187 -4.68 2.26 4.17
N THR A 188 -4.21 2.35 2.93
CA THR A 188 -3.79 3.59 2.27
C THR A 188 -4.55 3.73 0.95
N TYR A 189 -4.93 4.95 0.58
CA TYR A 189 -5.63 5.22 -0.68
C TYR A 189 -5.18 6.56 -1.26
N LYS A 190 -5.00 6.63 -2.59
CA LYS A 190 -4.69 7.87 -3.30
C LYS A 190 -5.94 8.29 -4.06
N ASP A 191 -6.44 9.49 -3.76
CA ASP A 191 -7.64 10.01 -4.43
C ASP A 191 -7.34 10.64 -5.79
N SER A 192 -8.40 10.97 -6.52
CA SER A 192 -8.37 11.59 -7.85
C SER A 192 -7.67 12.96 -7.89
N ASN A 193 -7.62 13.65 -6.75
CA ASN A 193 -6.92 14.92 -6.57
C ASN A 193 -5.44 14.73 -6.16
N GLY A 194 -5.00 13.48 -6.02
CA GLY A 194 -3.64 13.12 -5.63
C GLY A 194 -3.38 13.16 -4.12
N ASN A 195 -4.39 13.43 -3.29
CA ASN A 195 -4.23 13.37 -1.83
C ASN A 195 -4.11 11.93 -1.37
N ILE A 196 -3.46 11.73 -0.23
CA ILE A 196 -3.26 10.41 0.36
C ILE A 196 -4.11 10.26 1.60
N TRP A 197 -4.87 9.19 1.66
CA TRP A 197 -5.78 8.83 2.72
C TRP A 197 -5.25 7.63 3.49
N PHE A 198 -5.49 7.64 4.80
CA PHE A 198 -5.05 6.61 5.73
C PHE A 198 -6.21 6.21 6.64
N GLY A 199 -6.58 4.93 6.59
CA GLY A 199 -7.54 4.33 7.50
C GLY A 199 -6.82 3.78 8.73
N THR A 200 -7.28 4.18 9.92
CA THR A 200 -6.63 3.80 11.19
C THR A 200 -7.49 2.84 12.01
N SER A 201 -6.90 2.27 13.07
CA SER A 201 -7.61 1.33 13.93
C SER A 201 -8.73 1.96 14.74
N LEU A 202 -8.49 3.10 15.39
CA LEU A 202 -9.47 3.75 16.29
C LEU A 202 -9.41 5.30 16.22
N ALA A 203 -8.45 5.88 15.50
CA ALA A 203 -8.35 7.34 15.39
C ALA A 203 -9.23 7.91 14.25
N GLY A 204 -9.94 7.04 13.52
CA GLY A 204 -10.73 7.39 12.34
C GLY A 204 -9.93 7.33 11.04
N VAL A 205 -10.16 8.29 10.16
CA VAL A 205 -9.48 8.42 8.86
C VAL A 205 -8.83 9.79 8.79
N PHE A 206 -7.69 9.89 8.13
CA PHE A 206 -7.15 11.19 7.77
C PHE A 206 -6.64 11.25 6.34
N ARG A 207 -6.69 12.45 5.77
CA ARG A 207 -6.16 12.81 4.47
C ARG A 207 -4.97 13.76 4.63
N TYR A 208 -3.90 13.52 3.90
CA TYR A 208 -2.83 14.48 3.65
C TYR A 208 -2.92 15.03 2.23
N ASN A 209 -3.04 16.36 2.09
CA ASN A 209 -3.20 17.05 0.82
C ASN A 209 -1.93 17.77 0.31
N GLY A 210 -0.76 17.43 0.88
CA GLY A 210 0.50 18.13 0.62
C GLY A 210 0.73 19.37 1.48
N LYS A 211 -0.27 19.84 2.25
CA LYS A 211 -0.17 21.03 3.11
C LYS A 211 -0.63 20.79 4.54
N SER A 212 -1.70 20.02 4.72
CA SER A 212 -2.36 19.80 6.01
C SER A 212 -2.92 18.39 6.14
N PHE A 213 -3.22 18.01 7.37
CA PHE A 213 -3.95 16.79 7.70
C PHE A 213 -5.40 17.13 8.03
N ASP A 214 -6.32 16.46 7.35
CA ASP A 214 -7.75 16.56 7.61
C ASP A 214 -8.25 15.25 8.20
N TRP A 215 -8.80 15.29 9.41
CA TRP A 215 -9.29 14.11 10.14
C TRP A 215 -10.81 13.97 10.07
N ILE A 216 -11.28 12.77 9.82
CA ILE A 216 -12.65 12.33 10.05
C ILE A 216 -12.64 11.39 11.25
N ALA A 217 -13.45 11.72 12.26
CA ALA A 217 -13.51 10.97 13.51
C ALA A 217 -14.03 9.55 13.29
N GLU A 218 -13.57 8.59 14.11
CA GLU A 218 -14.00 7.19 14.04
C GLU A 218 -15.52 7.03 14.05
N SER A 219 -16.22 7.78 14.91
CA SER A 219 -17.69 7.75 15.02
C SER A 219 -18.43 8.17 13.74
N ASP A 220 -17.74 8.80 12.80
CA ASP A 220 -18.30 9.19 11.51
C ASP A 220 -17.92 8.26 10.38
N VAL A 221 -16.97 7.34 10.56
CA VAL A 221 -16.45 6.42 9.52
C VAL A 221 -16.48 4.96 9.95
N ASN A 222 -17.18 4.66 11.05
CA ASN A 222 -17.44 3.32 11.54
C ASN A 222 -18.81 3.28 12.24
N GLU A 223 -19.65 2.32 11.88
CA GLU A 223 -21.03 2.18 12.39
C GLU A 223 -21.20 1.01 13.38
N MET A 224 -20.11 0.51 13.95
CA MET A 224 -20.18 -0.56 14.94
C MET A 224 -21.00 -0.16 16.17
N HIS A 225 -22.22 -0.69 16.24
CA HIS A 225 -23.15 -0.43 17.36
C HIS A 225 -22.81 -1.24 18.61
N ASN A 226 -22.11 -2.38 18.49
CA ASN A 226 -21.75 -3.26 19.61
C ASN A 226 -20.44 -4.03 19.35
N GLY A 227 -19.29 -3.55 19.82
CA GLY A 227 -18.02 -4.29 19.78
C GLY A 227 -16.78 -3.38 19.73
N PRO A 228 -15.56 -3.93 19.91
CA PRO A 228 -14.34 -3.15 19.71
C PRO A 228 -14.20 -2.80 18.23
N ALA A 229 -14.23 -1.51 17.91
CA ALA A 229 -14.26 -1.03 16.53
C ALA A 229 -13.18 -1.68 15.63
N ASN A 230 -13.61 -2.16 14.47
CA ASN A 230 -12.78 -2.90 13.51
C ASN A 230 -11.80 -2.02 12.69
N GLY A 231 -11.79 -0.71 12.98
CA GLY A 231 -11.06 0.33 12.27
C GLY A 231 -11.48 0.51 10.81
N VAL A 232 -10.89 1.49 10.14
CA VAL A 232 -11.16 1.73 8.72
C VAL A 232 -10.22 0.89 7.86
N ARG A 233 -10.77 -0.21 7.35
CA ARG A 233 -10.05 -1.25 6.58
C ARG A 233 -9.99 -0.94 5.09
N ALA A 234 -10.95 -0.16 4.59
CA ALA A 234 -11.05 0.11 3.16
C ALA A 234 -11.45 1.56 2.90
N ILE A 235 -10.88 2.12 1.84
CA ILE A 235 -11.16 3.47 1.35
C ILE A 235 -11.19 3.38 -0.17
N ILE A 236 -12.23 3.91 -0.80
CA ILE A 236 -12.29 4.14 -2.25
C ILE A 236 -13.06 5.41 -2.55
N GLU A 237 -12.69 6.09 -3.62
CA GLU A 237 -13.47 7.15 -4.26
C GLU A 237 -14.13 6.55 -5.49
N ASP A 238 -15.46 6.56 -5.55
CA ASP A 238 -16.20 6.06 -6.72
C ASP A 238 -16.11 7.04 -7.90
N LYS A 239 -16.53 6.59 -9.09
CA LYS A 239 -16.55 7.42 -10.30
C LYS A 239 -17.32 8.76 -10.19
N ASP A 240 -18.24 8.88 -9.24
CA ASP A 240 -19.06 10.08 -9.03
C ASP A 240 -18.40 11.02 -8.00
N GLY A 241 -17.21 10.66 -7.50
CA GLY A 241 -16.42 11.43 -6.54
C GLY A 241 -16.83 11.22 -5.08
N TYR A 242 -17.72 10.25 -4.79
CA TYR A 242 -18.06 9.94 -3.41
C TYR A 242 -17.04 8.98 -2.81
N PHE A 243 -16.65 9.28 -1.58
CA PHE A 243 -15.80 8.39 -0.79
C PHE A 243 -16.64 7.36 -0.07
N TRP A 244 -16.09 6.16 0.01
CA TRP A 244 -16.66 5.02 0.70
C TRP A 244 -15.65 4.56 1.76
N PHE A 245 -16.11 4.57 3.00
CA PHE A 245 -15.41 4.05 4.19
C PHE A 245 -16.24 2.92 4.80
N ASN A 246 -15.82 2.31 5.90
CA ASN A 246 -16.51 1.17 6.52
C ASN A 246 -17.86 1.53 7.20
N THR A 247 -18.82 2.08 6.45
CA THR A 247 -20.12 2.56 6.96
C THR A 247 -21.26 2.31 5.97
N GLU A 248 -22.49 2.55 6.44
CA GLU A 248 -23.69 2.60 5.60
C GLU A 248 -23.82 3.91 4.79
N TYR A 249 -22.84 4.81 4.89
CA TYR A 249 -22.82 6.12 4.25
C TYR A 249 -21.76 6.17 3.14
N LYS A 250 -22.00 7.09 2.21
CA LYS A 250 -20.99 7.60 1.29
C LYS A 250 -20.75 9.06 1.61
N TYR A 251 -19.59 9.57 1.25
CA TYR A 251 -19.10 10.85 1.75
C TYR A 251 -18.79 11.76 0.59
N ASN A 252 -19.36 12.96 0.60
CA ASN A 252 -18.87 14.03 -0.26
C ASN A 252 -17.72 14.74 0.48
N ILE A 253 -16.52 14.78 -0.09
CA ILE A 253 -15.34 15.38 0.56
C ILE A 253 -14.97 16.69 -0.12
N TYR A 254 -14.73 17.72 0.68
CA TYR A 254 -14.36 19.07 0.24
C TYR A 254 -12.92 19.43 0.62
N ASN A 255 -12.36 20.41 -0.08
CA ASN A 255 -11.12 21.07 0.32
C ASN A 255 -11.42 22.23 1.27
N LYS A 256 -10.84 22.20 2.48
CA LYS A 256 -11.03 23.28 3.47
C LYS A 256 -10.60 24.67 2.97
N SER A 257 -9.67 24.75 2.02
CA SER A 257 -9.24 26.02 1.42
C SER A 257 -10.25 26.61 0.43
N SER A 258 -11.27 25.85 0.01
CA SER A 258 -12.26 26.25 -1.00
C SER A 258 -13.63 26.59 -0.38
N SER A 259 -13.76 26.53 0.95
CA SER A 259 -15.03 26.82 1.63
C SER A 259 -15.27 28.33 1.70
N THR A 260 -15.89 28.88 0.65
CA THR A 260 -16.58 30.18 0.73
C THR A 260 -17.98 30.07 1.36
N LYS A 261 -18.30 28.93 1.99
CA LYS A 261 -19.59 28.74 2.64
C LYS A 261 -19.64 29.54 3.94
N SER A 262 -20.45 30.59 3.91
CA SER A 262 -20.90 31.40 5.03
C SER A 262 -21.92 30.66 5.92
N ASP A 263 -21.76 29.35 6.11
CA ASP A 263 -22.60 28.58 7.04
C ASP A 263 -21.80 28.38 8.31
N LYS A 264 -22.18 29.13 9.34
CA LYS A 264 -21.58 29.11 10.68
C LYS A 264 -21.72 27.77 11.41
N ASP A 265 -22.25 26.72 10.77
CA ASP A 265 -22.56 25.43 11.39
C ASP A 265 -21.80 24.22 10.80
N SER A 266 -21.19 24.30 9.60
CA SER A 266 -20.40 23.17 9.07
C SER A 266 -18.90 23.38 9.33
N THR A 267 -18.44 22.84 10.45
CA THR A 267 -17.01 22.78 10.82
C THR A 267 -16.27 21.60 10.17
N THR A 268 -16.99 20.75 9.43
CA THR A 268 -16.47 19.57 8.76
C THR A 268 -16.16 19.87 7.29
N PHE A 269 -15.24 19.09 6.71
CA PHE A 269 -14.90 19.15 5.28
C PHE A 269 -15.56 18.03 4.49
N TYR A 270 -16.65 17.48 5.01
CA TYR A 270 -17.38 16.38 4.40
C TYR A 270 -18.86 16.42 4.79
N ASP A 271 -19.69 15.85 3.91
CA ASP A 271 -21.08 15.51 4.18
C ASP A 271 -21.28 14.00 4.16
N ARG A 272 -22.02 13.47 5.13
CA ARG A 272 -22.47 12.08 5.18
C ARG A 272 -23.78 11.94 4.41
N ILE A 273 -23.78 11.09 3.39
CA ILE A 273 -24.94 10.83 2.56
C ILE A 273 -25.31 9.38 2.75
N LYS A 274 -26.56 9.11 3.15
CA LYS A 274 -27.03 7.75 3.32
C LYS A 274 -26.85 6.99 2.00
N SER A 275 -26.07 5.92 2.06
CA SER A 275 -25.75 5.12 0.89
C SER A 275 -26.74 3.96 0.76
N ILE A 276 -26.30 2.85 0.18
CA ILE A 276 -27.00 1.57 0.03
C ILE A 276 -27.54 0.95 1.34
N GLY A 277 -27.28 1.56 2.50
CA GLY A 277 -27.70 1.04 3.79
C GLY A 277 -26.98 -0.27 4.13
N CYS A 278 -27.61 -1.12 4.93
CA CYS A 278 -27.16 -2.50 5.09
C CYS A 278 -27.30 -3.23 3.75
N LEU A 279 -26.25 -3.91 3.29
CA LEU A 279 -26.21 -4.55 1.97
C LEU A 279 -27.28 -5.63 1.75
N ASP A 280 -27.94 -6.11 2.81
CA ASP A 280 -29.05 -7.06 2.74
C ASP A 280 -30.43 -6.39 2.63
N GLY A 281 -30.47 -5.06 2.53
CA GLY A 281 -31.71 -4.27 2.48
C GLY A 281 -32.50 -4.28 3.79
N LYS A 282 -31.93 -4.81 4.89
CA LYS A 282 -32.58 -4.78 6.20
C LYS A 282 -32.26 -3.48 6.92
N LYS A 283 -33.19 -3.04 7.77
CA LYS A 283 -33.04 -1.82 8.56
C LYS A 283 -31.94 -1.93 9.63
N ASP A 284 -31.63 -3.15 10.06
CA ASP A 284 -30.73 -3.46 11.19
C ASP A 284 -29.67 -4.52 10.81
N GLY A 285 -29.23 -4.56 9.55
CA GLY A 285 -28.20 -5.50 9.09
C GLY A 285 -26.79 -5.12 9.54
N ASP A 286 -25.89 -6.09 9.59
CA ASP A 286 -24.47 -5.96 10.03
C ASP A 286 -23.49 -5.92 8.84
N LEU A 287 -24.00 -5.73 7.61
CA LEU A 287 -23.21 -5.74 6.39
C LEU A 287 -22.55 -4.39 6.03
N ASN A 288 -22.28 -3.57 7.04
CA ASN A 288 -21.58 -2.29 6.93
C ASN A 288 -20.07 -2.40 7.24
N GLU A 289 -19.58 -3.60 7.58
CA GLU A 289 -18.18 -3.86 7.94
C GLU A 289 -17.40 -4.57 6.83
N TYR A 290 -17.25 -3.91 5.68
CA TYR A 290 -16.42 -4.48 4.62
C TYR A 290 -14.92 -4.30 4.90
N GLN A 291 -14.19 -5.41 4.74
CA GLN A 291 -12.74 -5.51 4.93
C GLN A 291 -11.96 -4.96 3.73
N SER A 292 -12.58 -4.98 2.55
CA SER A 292 -12.01 -4.47 1.31
C SER A 292 -13.12 -4.00 0.39
N ILE A 293 -12.84 -2.97 -0.39
CA ILE A 293 -13.71 -2.49 -1.46
C ILE A 293 -12.88 -2.20 -2.71
N ILE A 294 -13.40 -2.56 -3.88
CA ILE A 294 -12.79 -2.25 -5.19
C ILE A 294 -13.89 -1.86 -6.18
N GLU A 295 -13.50 -1.20 -7.28
CA GLU A 295 -14.38 -0.84 -8.40
C GLU A 295 -14.00 -1.65 -9.66
N ASP A 296 -14.99 -2.25 -10.32
CA ASP A 296 -14.80 -2.93 -11.62
C ASP A 296 -14.78 -1.97 -12.81
N ASP A 297 -14.47 -2.46 -14.01
CA ASP A 297 -14.38 -1.63 -15.23
C ASP A 297 -15.74 -1.10 -15.73
N LYS A 298 -16.83 -1.42 -15.02
CA LYS A 298 -18.18 -0.94 -15.28
C LYS A 298 -18.70 -0.09 -14.11
N ASP A 299 -17.79 0.43 -13.29
CA ASP A 299 -18.09 1.31 -12.16
C ASP A 299 -18.95 0.65 -11.06
N ASN A 300 -18.94 -0.68 -10.98
CA ASN A 300 -19.64 -1.39 -9.90
C ASN A 300 -18.69 -1.60 -8.73
N LEU A 301 -19.21 -1.42 -7.52
CA LEU A 301 -18.45 -1.66 -6.30
C LEU A 301 -18.56 -3.12 -5.89
N TRP A 302 -17.42 -3.69 -5.49
CA TRP A 302 -17.33 -5.03 -4.91
C TRP A 302 -16.80 -4.90 -3.48
N LEU A 303 -17.57 -5.41 -2.52
CA LEU A 303 -17.30 -5.30 -1.10
C LEU A 303 -17.07 -6.70 -0.52
N ALA A 304 -15.93 -6.90 0.13
CA ALA A 304 -15.65 -8.12 0.88
C ALA A 304 -16.07 -7.92 2.33
N ILE A 305 -16.94 -8.79 2.82
CA ILE A 305 -17.46 -8.72 4.18
C ILE A 305 -17.00 -9.95 4.94
N TYR A 306 -16.49 -9.72 6.14
CA TYR A 306 -15.98 -10.78 6.99
C TYR A 306 -17.06 -11.84 7.22
N LEU A 307 -16.75 -13.11 6.92
CA LEU A 307 -17.66 -14.27 6.99
C LEU A 307 -18.97 -14.20 6.19
N SER A 308 -19.18 -13.16 5.39
CA SER A 308 -20.35 -12.99 4.53
C SER A 308 -19.99 -13.01 3.03
N GLY A 309 -18.72 -13.20 2.68
CA GLY A 309 -18.28 -13.34 1.28
C GLY A 309 -18.21 -11.99 0.57
N VAL A 310 -18.59 -11.97 -0.71
CA VAL A 310 -18.45 -10.77 -1.56
C VAL A 310 -19.82 -10.26 -2.01
N TRP A 311 -20.01 -8.95 -1.96
CA TRP A 311 -21.23 -8.27 -2.37
C TRP A 311 -20.91 -7.31 -3.50
N LYS A 312 -21.70 -7.34 -4.57
CA LYS A 312 -21.56 -6.45 -5.72
C LYS A 312 -22.72 -5.46 -5.75
N VAL A 313 -22.42 -4.19 -5.90
CA VAL A 313 -23.37 -3.09 -6.03
C VAL A 313 -23.33 -2.57 -7.46
N GLU A 314 -24.43 -2.79 -8.20
CA GLU A 314 -24.63 -2.38 -9.59
C GLU A 314 -25.77 -1.33 -9.65
N GLY A 315 -25.42 -0.07 -9.38
CA GLY A 315 -26.42 0.98 -9.16
C GLY A 315 -27.29 0.66 -7.94
N GLU A 316 -28.59 0.45 -8.15
CA GLU A 316 -29.53 0.06 -7.09
C GLU A 316 -29.58 -1.46 -6.84
N LYS A 317 -28.97 -2.27 -7.71
CA LYS A 317 -28.99 -3.72 -7.58
C LYS A 317 -27.84 -4.19 -6.71
N ILE A 318 -28.14 -5.06 -5.76
CA ILE A 318 -27.13 -5.70 -4.92
C ILE A 318 -27.15 -7.21 -5.20
N LYS A 319 -25.97 -7.78 -5.43
CA LYS A 319 -25.79 -9.21 -5.65
C LYS A 319 -24.79 -9.79 -4.67
N HIS A 320 -25.17 -10.89 -4.03
CA HIS A 320 -24.34 -11.63 -3.08
C HIS A 320 -23.62 -12.80 -3.75
N TYR A 321 -22.34 -12.95 -3.42
CA TYR A 321 -21.45 -14.04 -3.81
C TYR A 321 -20.89 -14.70 -2.55
N PRO A 322 -21.53 -15.75 -2.04
CA PRO A 322 -21.02 -16.47 -0.88
C PRO A 322 -19.69 -17.15 -1.22
N ILE A 323 -18.75 -17.09 -0.29
CA ILE A 323 -17.46 -17.78 -0.40
C ILE A 323 -17.44 -18.88 0.64
N GLN A 324 -17.46 -20.13 0.19
CA GLN A 324 -17.55 -21.30 1.06
C GLN A 324 -16.55 -22.38 0.67
N VAL A 325 -15.99 -23.03 1.68
CA VAL A 325 -15.17 -24.24 1.55
C VAL A 325 -15.79 -25.28 2.47
N ASP A 326 -16.09 -26.46 1.93
CA ASP A 326 -16.76 -27.56 2.65
C ASP A 326 -18.05 -27.13 3.38
N GLY A 327 -18.82 -26.24 2.74
CA GLY A 327 -20.08 -25.70 3.28
C GLY A 327 -19.93 -24.67 4.41
N LYS A 328 -18.70 -24.23 4.73
CA LYS A 328 -18.42 -23.20 5.74
C LYS A 328 -18.03 -21.89 5.09
N ASN A 329 -18.54 -20.78 5.63
CA ASN A 329 -18.17 -19.45 5.16
C ASN A 329 -16.69 -19.18 5.42
N VAL A 330 -16.02 -18.63 4.42
CA VAL A 330 -14.61 -18.26 4.46
C VAL A 330 -14.48 -16.78 4.85
N PRO A 331 -13.62 -16.43 5.82
CA PRO A 331 -13.21 -15.05 6.04
C PRO A 331 -12.56 -14.45 4.77
N VAL A 332 -13.17 -13.39 4.23
CA VAL A 332 -12.63 -12.65 3.08
C VAL A 332 -12.11 -11.31 3.56
N PHE A 333 -10.85 -11.01 3.27
CA PHE A 333 -10.18 -9.81 3.76
C PHE A 333 -9.72 -8.86 2.66
N TYR A 334 -9.47 -9.36 1.46
CA TYR A 334 -8.83 -8.59 0.41
C TYR A 334 -9.47 -8.88 -0.94
N LEU A 335 -9.82 -7.82 -1.67
CA LEU A 335 -10.24 -7.87 -3.06
C LEU A 335 -9.20 -7.18 -3.94
N TYR A 336 -9.05 -7.68 -5.16
CA TYR A 336 -8.15 -7.10 -6.15
C TYR A 336 -8.73 -7.20 -7.55
N LYS A 337 -8.64 -6.13 -8.33
CA LYS A 337 -8.92 -6.14 -9.76
C LYS A 337 -7.60 -6.18 -10.51
N ASP A 338 -7.43 -7.17 -11.37
CA ASP A 338 -6.21 -7.29 -12.18
C ASP A 338 -6.27 -6.46 -13.47
N ASN A 339 -5.17 -6.45 -14.24
CA ASN A 339 -5.04 -5.63 -15.44
C ASN A 339 -6.03 -6.00 -16.58
N LYS A 340 -6.74 -7.14 -16.44
CA LYS A 340 -7.75 -7.61 -17.39
C LYS A 340 -9.17 -7.37 -16.89
N GLY A 341 -9.33 -6.71 -15.74
CA GLY A 341 -10.62 -6.50 -15.09
C GLY A 341 -11.14 -7.72 -14.34
N GLU A 342 -10.32 -8.77 -14.18
CA GLU A 342 -10.74 -9.95 -13.43
C GLU A 342 -10.62 -9.69 -11.92
N ILE A 343 -11.61 -10.17 -11.18
CA ILE A 343 -11.70 -9.96 -9.73
C ILE A 343 -11.10 -11.15 -9.00
N TRP A 344 -10.19 -10.87 -8.10
CA TRP A 344 -9.51 -11.80 -7.22
C TRP A 344 -9.86 -11.51 -5.77
N LEU A 345 -9.78 -12.52 -4.93
CA LEU A 345 -9.81 -12.35 -3.48
C LEU A 345 -8.74 -13.20 -2.80
N GLY A 346 -8.24 -12.68 -1.68
CA GLY A 346 -7.35 -13.35 -0.76
C GLY A 346 -8.07 -13.77 0.53
N THR A 347 -7.62 -14.86 1.14
CA THR A 347 -8.18 -15.42 2.38
C THR A 347 -7.05 -15.83 3.32
N GLU A 348 -7.34 -15.86 4.63
CA GLU A 348 -6.38 -16.23 5.67
C GLU A 348 -6.07 -17.74 5.68
N GLU A 349 -7.03 -18.59 5.30
CA GLU A 349 -6.89 -20.05 5.46
C GLU A 349 -7.24 -20.88 4.20
N ASN A 350 -7.68 -20.25 3.11
CA ASN A 350 -8.17 -20.97 1.93
C ASN A 350 -7.50 -20.58 0.60
N GLY A 351 -6.47 -19.73 0.64
CA GLY A 351 -5.68 -19.31 -0.50
C GLY A 351 -6.30 -18.12 -1.23
N ALA A 352 -6.04 -18.05 -2.54
CA ALA A 352 -6.64 -17.06 -3.43
C ALA A 352 -7.82 -17.66 -4.20
N PHE A 353 -8.82 -16.84 -4.51
CA PHE A 353 -9.92 -17.20 -5.40
C PHE A 353 -10.01 -16.20 -6.54
N LYS A 354 -10.52 -16.65 -7.68
CA LYS A 354 -10.72 -15.86 -8.88
C LYS A 354 -12.18 -15.92 -9.31
N PHE A 355 -12.75 -14.78 -9.67
CA PHE A 355 -14.10 -14.70 -10.19
C PHE A 355 -14.15 -15.12 -11.66
N ASN A 356 -14.98 -16.11 -11.98
CA ASN A 356 -15.13 -16.64 -13.35
C ASN A 356 -16.31 -16.02 -14.14
N GLY A 357 -16.95 -14.98 -13.59
CA GLY A 357 -18.16 -14.37 -14.15
C GLY A 357 -19.47 -14.83 -13.47
N GLN A 358 -19.44 -15.97 -12.77
CA GLN A 358 -20.60 -16.50 -12.04
C GLN A 358 -20.31 -16.66 -10.55
N VAL A 359 -19.17 -17.26 -10.21
CA VAL A 359 -18.75 -17.59 -8.84
C VAL A 359 -17.26 -17.32 -8.65
N PHE A 360 -16.82 -17.26 -7.40
CA PHE A 360 -15.40 -17.26 -7.05
C PHE A 360 -14.93 -18.70 -6.88
N GLU A 361 -13.92 -19.09 -7.65
CA GLU A 361 -13.31 -20.42 -7.60
C GLU A 361 -11.92 -20.34 -7.00
N LYS A 362 -11.56 -21.32 -6.18
CA LYS A 362 -10.22 -21.40 -5.60
C LYS A 362 -9.20 -21.47 -6.74
N PHE A 363 -8.23 -20.57 -6.72
CA PHE A 363 -7.17 -20.54 -7.71
C PHE A 363 -6.22 -21.72 -7.47
N LEU A 364 -6.10 -22.55 -8.50
CA LEU A 364 -5.19 -23.67 -8.59
C LEU A 364 -4.45 -23.55 -9.93
N LEU A 365 -3.20 -24.00 -9.97
CA LEU A 365 -2.36 -24.01 -11.18
C LEU A 365 -2.85 -25.01 -12.23
#